data_AF-A0A8J4AWQ7-F1
#
_entry.id   AF-A0A8J4AWQ7-F1
#
_cell.length_a   1.000
_cell.length_b   1.000
_cell.length_c   1.000
_cell.angle_alpha   90.00
_cell.angle_beta   90.00
_cell.angle_gamma   90.00
#
_symmetry.space_group_name_H-M   'P 1'
#
loop_
_entity.id
_entity.type
_entity.pdbx_description
1 polymer ?
#
loop_
_entity_poly.entity_id
_entity_poly.type
_entity_poly.pdbx_seq_one_letter_code
_entity_poly.pdbx_strand_id
1 'polypeptide(L)'
;MQRPQTVLLKEYLPVAKAVAFNELLVMSKLCGLPEDQYTVWRSNSFNCNVVPARPAVTRPSTRSPPVVPLLGYFVSAPTEEAASLSMDAEADSVWLVYRWEGLRPLNMYLSDVRPPEAATSFFKKREVAEAEAWRARHAMLRAVARALLSAVAHCHGAGVTHGSISSGTVFLSSTRDEDADSLFVKVDNFGFGRLDPAGSPLGLATPQLPGQDIDSTSPREGRKHDLQATALTLLETFAAATATSPSGALPRTSLTRLLFDIYPEDVAGLRHYCADDPALGRLVALLDEGDRAGWDFISQLVKGNRDASELVLHPFLKLA
;
A
#
# COMPACT_ATOMS: atom_id res chain seq x y z
N MET A 1 -18.14 -19.62 -22.58
CA MET A 1 -18.58 -19.44 -21.18
C MET A 1 -17.55 -18.61 -20.44
N GLN A 2 -17.93 -17.43 -19.94
CA GLN A 2 -17.07 -16.66 -19.03
C GLN A 2 -17.04 -17.37 -17.67
N ARG A 3 -15.86 -17.48 -17.05
CA ARG A 3 -15.74 -18.02 -15.70
C ARG A 3 -16.28 -16.99 -14.71
N PRO A 4 -17.03 -17.41 -13.67
CA PRO A 4 -17.42 -16.51 -12.58
C PRO A 4 -16.16 -15.90 -11.96
N GLN A 5 -16.19 -14.59 -11.73
CA GLN A 5 -15.12 -13.87 -11.06
C GLN A 5 -15.49 -13.62 -9.60
N THR A 6 -14.56 -13.86 -8.69
CA THR A 6 -14.70 -13.42 -7.30
C THR A 6 -14.38 -11.93 -7.21
N VAL A 7 -15.24 -11.18 -6.53
CA VAL A 7 -15.12 -9.73 -6.38
C VAL A 7 -15.12 -9.35 -4.90
N LEU A 8 -14.49 -8.23 -4.59
CA LEU A 8 -14.61 -7.52 -3.32
C LEU A 8 -15.56 -6.34 -3.52
N LEU A 9 -16.54 -6.21 -2.63
CA LEU A 9 -17.47 -5.09 -2.60
C LEU A 9 -17.07 -4.16 -1.46
N LYS A 10 -16.83 -2.88 -1.79
CA LYS A 10 -16.52 -1.84 -0.82
C LYS A 10 -17.68 -0.86 -0.76
N GLU A 11 -18.44 -0.93 0.32
CA GLU A 11 -19.51 0.03 0.62
C GLU A 11 -18.93 1.31 1.22
N TYR A 12 -19.35 2.46 0.72
CA TYR A 12 -19.13 3.74 1.34
C TYR A 12 -20.40 4.23 1.99
N LEU A 13 -20.29 4.59 3.27
CA LEU A 13 -21.36 5.28 3.99
C LEU A 13 -21.80 6.53 3.22
N PRO A 14 -23.08 6.93 3.29
CA PRO A 14 -23.59 8.09 2.56
C PRO A 14 -22.78 9.38 2.80
N VAL A 15 -22.31 9.60 4.02
CA VAL A 15 -21.46 10.74 4.39
C VAL A 15 -20.09 10.75 3.68
N ALA A 16 -19.60 9.58 3.26
CA ALA A 16 -18.31 9.39 2.60
C ALA A 16 -18.41 9.38 1.06
N LYS A 17 -19.55 9.77 0.49
CA LYS A 17 -19.82 9.75 -0.95
C LYS A 17 -18.78 10.51 -1.78
N ALA A 18 -18.29 11.65 -1.28
CA ALA A 18 -17.24 12.41 -1.95
C ALA A 18 -15.91 11.63 -2.03
N VAL A 19 -15.56 10.87 -0.97
CA VAL A 19 -14.38 10.01 -0.94
C VAL A 19 -14.54 8.85 -1.93
N ALA A 20 -15.74 8.27 -2.00
CA ALA A 20 -16.05 7.19 -2.93
C ALA A 20 -15.87 7.62 -4.39
N PHE A 21 -16.40 8.79 -4.76
CA PHE A 21 -16.26 9.32 -6.12
C PHE A 21 -14.83 9.75 -6.45
N ASN A 22 -14.08 10.27 -5.47
CA ASN A 22 -12.67 10.56 -5.69
C ASN A 22 -11.87 9.27 -5.95
N GLU A 23 -12.11 8.21 -5.17
CA GLU A 23 -11.49 6.90 -5.41
C GLU A 23 -11.85 6.36 -6.79
N LEU A 24 -13.13 6.41 -7.17
CA LEU A 24 -13.60 6.02 -8.51
C LEU A 24 -12.87 6.78 -9.62
N LEU A 25 -12.74 8.11 -9.49
CA LEU A 25 -12.07 8.96 -10.47
C LEU A 25 -10.59 8.56 -10.63
N VAL A 26 -9.87 8.44 -9.51
CA VAL A 26 -8.45 8.09 -9.49
C VAL A 26 -8.22 6.67 -10.02
N MET A 27 -9.03 5.71 -9.59
CA MET A 27 -8.91 4.33 -10.03
C MET A 27 -9.30 4.14 -11.49
N SER A 28 -10.24 4.94 -12.01
CA SER A 28 -10.56 4.97 -13.44
C SER A 28 -9.36 5.38 -14.29
N LYS A 29 -8.59 6.38 -13.82
CA LYS A 29 -7.34 6.81 -14.47
C LYS A 29 -6.27 5.71 -14.45
N LEU A 30 -6.11 5.00 -13.33
CA LEU A 30 -5.08 3.98 -13.15
C LEU A 30 -5.41 2.65 -13.86
N CYS A 31 -6.69 2.24 -13.85
CA CYS A 31 -7.12 0.96 -14.39
C CYS A 31 -7.60 1.06 -15.85
N GLY A 32 -7.92 2.27 -16.34
CA GLY A 32 -8.50 2.48 -17.66
C GLY A 32 -9.89 1.87 -17.78
N LEU A 33 -10.81 2.27 -16.89
CA LEU A 33 -12.20 1.80 -16.96
C LEU A 33 -12.85 2.28 -18.27
N PRO A 34 -13.36 1.39 -19.12
CA PRO A 34 -14.16 1.78 -20.28
C PRO A 34 -15.50 2.35 -19.81
N GLU A 35 -15.85 3.54 -20.33
CA GLU A 35 -17.05 4.34 -19.96
C GLU A 35 -18.38 3.58 -20.12
N ASP A 36 -18.38 2.49 -20.89
CA ASP A 36 -19.54 1.80 -21.42
C ASP A 36 -19.78 0.38 -20.84
N GLN A 37 -18.98 -0.09 -19.88
CA GLN A 37 -19.11 -1.48 -19.41
C GLN A 37 -20.07 -1.73 -18.24
N TYR A 38 -20.44 -0.73 -17.43
CA TYR A 38 -21.22 -0.99 -16.20
C TYR A 38 -22.21 0.14 -15.85
N THR A 39 -23.30 0.23 -16.59
CA THR A 39 -24.54 0.86 -16.11
C THR A 39 -25.38 -0.20 -15.41
N VAL A 40 -25.51 -0.11 -14.09
CA VAL A 40 -26.49 -0.94 -13.36
C VAL A 40 -27.89 -0.44 -13.70
N TRP A 41 -28.62 -1.25 -14.46
CA TRP A 41 -30.06 -1.11 -14.63
C TRP A 41 -30.75 -1.29 -13.27
N ARG A 42 -31.50 -0.28 -12.82
CA ARG A 42 -32.44 -0.44 -11.68
C ARG A 42 -33.44 -1.53 -12.04
N SER A 43 -33.32 -2.68 -11.39
CA SER A 43 -34.34 -3.73 -11.41
C SER A 43 -34.77 -3.96 -9.96
N ASN A 44 -36.07 -3.83 -9.70
CA ASN A 44 -36.73 -4.01 -8.40
C ASN A 44 -36.71 -5.49 -7.93
N SER A 45 -35.57 -6.17 -7.98
CA SER A 45 -35.45 -7.57 -7.57
C SER A 45 -34.02 -7.87 -7.18
N PHE A 46 -33.88 -8.59 -6.07
CA PHE A 46 -32.67 -9.01 -5.33
C PHE A 46 -31.56 -9.75 -6.12
N ASN A 47 -31.53 -9.67 -7.44
CA ASN A 47 -30.48 -10.25 -8.29
C ASN A 47 -29.83 -9.17 -9.16
N CYS A 48 -28.68 -8.66 -8.73
CA CYS A 48 -27.80 -7.84 -9.55
C CYS A 48 -26.90 -8.75 -10.43
N ASN A 49 -27.34 -9.00 -11.66
CA ASN A 49 -26.49 -9.66 -12.65
C ASN A 49 -25.57 -8.61 -13.31
N VAL A 50 -24.32 -8.52 -12.84
CA VAL A 50 -23.26 -7.80 -13.55
C VAL A 50 -22.81 -8.67 -14.72
N VAL A 51 -23.02 -8.21 -15.96
CA VAL A 51 -22.56 -8.91 -17.17
C VAL A 51 -21.28 -8.24 -17.68
N PRO A 52 -20.09 -8.85 -17.51
CA PRO A 52 -18.86 -8.29 -18.06
C PRO A 52 -18.77 -8.53 -19.57
N ALA A 53 -18.56 -7.46 -20.36
CA ALA A 53 -18.36 -7.56 -21.81
C ALA A 53 -16.87 -7.74 -22.20
N ARG A 54 -16.25 -8.87 -21.81
CA ARG A 54 -15.11 -9.55 -22.50
C ARG A 54 -14.58 -10.70 -21.64
N PRO A 55 -13.91 -11.71 -22.23
CA PRO A 55 -13.43 -12.84 -21.46
C PRO A 55 -12.40 -12.36 -20.44
N ALA A 56 -12.73 -12.62 -19.18
CA ALA A 56 -11.86 -12.48 -18.03
C ALA A 56 -10.44 -12.97 -18.36
N VAL A 57 -9.47 -12.08 -18.27
CA VAL A 57 -8.07 -12.48 -18.17
C VAL A 57 -7.94 -13.30 -16.89
N THR A 58 -7.65 -14.57 -17.10
CA THR A 58 -7.45 -15.65 -16.14
C THR A 58 -6.56 -15.28 -14.95
N ARG A 59 -7.02 -15.55 -13.71
CA ARG A 59 -6.27 -15.46 -12.42
C ARG A 59 -5.62 -14.08 -12.14
N PRO A 60 -5.26 -13.75 -10.89
CA PRO A 60 -4.21 -12.79 -10.65
C PRO A 60 -2.90 -13.45 -11.06
N SER A 61 -2.62 -13.51 -12.36
CA SER A 61 -1.32 -13.94 -12.87
C SER A 61 -0.45 -12.76 -13.29
N THR A 62 -0.94 -11.52 -13.17
CA THR A 62 -0.21 -10.34 -13.62
C THR A 62 0.24 -9.50 -12.43
N ARG A 63 1.57 -9.36 -12.29
CA ARG A 63 2.26 -8.41 -11.41
C ARG A 63 1.89 -6.94 -11.71
N SER A 64 1.11 -6.70 -12.76
CA SER A 64 0.80 -5.37 -13.28
C SER A 64 -0.68 -5.26 -13.68
N PRO A 65 -1.31 -4.09 -13.51
CA PRO A 65 -0.74 -2.94 -12.78
C PRO A 65 -0.64 -3.23 -11.26
N PRO A 66 0.26 -2.55 -10.54
CA PRO A 66 0.48 -2.74 -9.09
C PRO A 66 -0.58 -2.02 -8.25
N VAL A 67 -1.83 -2.00 -8.72
CA VAL A 67 -3.01 -1.43 -8.05
C VAL A 67 -4.12 -2.47 -8.06
N VAL A 68 -4.96 -2.50 -7.02
CA VAL A 68 -6.09 -3.45 -6.96
C VAL A 68 -7.07 -3.12 -8.09
N PRO A 69 -7.39 -4.06 -9.01
CA PRO A 69 -8.18 -3.72 -10.18
C PRO A 69 -9.62 -3.34 -9.82
N LEU A 70 -10.01 -2.10 -10.12
CA LEU A 70 -11.39 -1.67 -10.08
C LEU A 70 -12.13 -2.25 -11.29
N LEU A 71 -13.26 -2.89 -11.05
CA LEU A 71 -14.12 -3.50 -12.07
C LEU A 71 -15.33 -2.63 -12.41
N GLY A 72 -15.81 -1.84 -11.45
CA GLY A 72 -16.96 -0.95 -11.66
C GLY A 72 -17.49 -0.39 -10.35
N TYR A 73 -18.65 0.25 -10.40
CA TYR A 73 -19.33 0.80 -9.24
C TYR A 73 -20.85 0.71 -9.41
N PHE A 74 -21.59 0.83 -8.31
CA PHE A 74 -23.04 1.01 -8.33
C PHE A 74 -23.51 1.81 -7.12
N VAL A 75 -24.77 2.23 -7.15
CA VAL A 75 -25.43 2.98 -6.09
C VAL A 75 -26.67 2.21 -5.68
N SER A 76 -26.86 2.01 -4.38
CA SER A 76 -28.02 1.30 -3.82
C SER A 76 -28.38 1.86 -2.45
N ALA A 77 -29.53 1.44 -1.92
CA ALA A 77 -29.82 1.60 -0.51
C ALA A 77 -28.66 1.04 0.35
N PRO A 78 -28.36 1.67 1.50
CA PRO A 78 -27.31 1.22 2.41
C PRO A 78 -27.62 -0.16 3.00
N THR A 79 -26.59 -0.90 3.40
CA THR A 79 -26.78 -2.07 4.28
C THR A 79 -27.37 -1.67 5.62
N GLU A 80 -27.91 -2.63 6.39
CA GLU A 80 -28.42 -2.37 7.73
C GLU A 80 -27.32 -1.79 8.64
N GLU A 81 -26.10 -2.31 8.51
CA GLU A 81 -24.93 -1.81 9.22
C GLU A 81 -24.60 -0.36 8.82
N ALA A 82 -24.56 -0.06 7.50
CA ALA A 82 -24.30 1.29 7.02
C ALA A 82 -25.41 2.27 7.41
N ALA A 83 -26.67 1.85 7.36
CA ALA A 83 -27.83 2.65 7.76
C ALA A 83 -27.77 2.99 9.26
N SER A 84 -27.34 2.05 10.11
CA SER A 84 -27.19 2.28 11.56
C SER A 84 -26.13 3.32 11.93
N LEU A 85 -25.13 3.51 11.05
CA LEU A 85 -24.04 4.46 11.22
C LEU A 85 -24.29 5.79 10.50
N SER A 86 -25.27 5.84 9.60
CA SER A 86 -25.60 7.03 8.83
C SER A 86 -26.56 7.92 9.63
N MET A 87 -26.31 9.25 9.59
CA MET A 87 -27.30 10.21 10.09
C MET A 87 -28.49 10.39 9.13
N ASP A 88 -28.34 9.89 7.90
CA ASP A 88 -29.36 9.89 6.85
C ASP A 88 -29.51 8.46 6.34
N ALA A 89 -30.46 7.73 6.93
CA ALA A 89 -30.72 6.33 6.60
C ALA A 89 -31.40 6.16 5.23
N GLU A 90 -31.92 7.24 4.63
CA GLU A 90 -32.55 7.21 3.31
C GLU A 90 -31.56 7.53 2.18
N ALA A 91 -30.36 8.03 2.49
CA ALA A 91 -29.34 8.31 1.50
C ALA A 91 -28.68 7.03 0.96
N ASP A 92 -28.60 6.92 -0.37
CA ASP A 92 -27.96 5.80 -1.04
C ASP A 92 -26.45 5.71 -0.75
N SER A 93 -25.96 4.49 -0.55
CA SER A 93 -24.54 4.13 -0.49
C SER A 93 -23.93 4.03 -1.88
N VAL A 94 -22.64 4.37 -1.99
CA VAL A 94 -21.82 4.12 -3.19
C VAL A 94 -21.00 2.86 -2.96
N TRP A 95 -21.01 1.96 -3.95
CA TRP A 95 -20.29 0.69 -3.90
C TRP A 95 -19.22 0.65 -4.98
N LEU A 96 -17.98 0.37 -4.60
CA LEU A 96 -16.90 0.08 -5.55
C LEU A 96 -16.69 -1.44 -5.62
N VAL A 97 -16.57 -1.95 -6.85
CA VAL A 97 -16.42 -3.38 -7.13
C VAL A 97 -15.00 -3.64 -7.58
N TYR A 98 -14.24 -4.36 -6.77
CA TYR A 98 -12.85 -4.69 -7.03
C TYR A 98 -12.68 -6.17 -7.38
N ARG A 99 -11.65 -6.48 -8.17
CA ARG A 99 -11.26 -7.86 -8.40
C ARG A 99 -10.66 -8.45 -7.12
N TRP A 100 -11.20 -9.56 -6.64
CA TRP A 100 -10.58 -10.28 -5.52
C TRP A 100 -9.41 -11.13 -6.02
N GLU A 101 -8.22 -10.85 -5.48
CA GLU A 101 -6.99 -11.55 -5.87
C GLU A 101 -6.37 -12.39 -4.74
N GLY A 102 -7.04 -12.49 -3.59
CA GLY A 102 -6.55 -13.25 -2.43
C GLY A 102 -5.33 -12.64 -1.74
N LEU A 103 -5.06 -11.35 -1.99
CA LEU A 103 -3.97 -10.62 -1.36
C LEU A 103 -4.30 -10.31 0.10
N ARG A 104 -3.27 -10.17 0.93
CA ARG A 104 -3.42 -9.85 2.36
C ARG A 104 -2.91 -8.43 2.64
N PRO A 105 -3.64 -7.61 3.40
CA PRO A 105 -3.15 -6.30 3.76
C PRO A 105 -1.93 -6.42 4.68
N LEU A 106 -0.98 -5.52 4.51
CA LEU A 106 0.31 -5.53 5.21
C LEU A 106 0.14 -5.42 6.73
N ASN A 107 -0.86 -4.69 7.23
CA ASN A 107 -1.15 -4.60 8.66
C ASN A 107 -1.50 -5.94 9.33
N MET A 108 -2.10 -6.88 8.59
CA MET A 108 -2.34 -8.24 9.11
C MET A 108 -1.03 -9.00 9.28
N TYR A 109 -0.04 -8.77 8.42
CA TYR A 109 1.31 -9.31 8.61
C TYR A 109 1.98 -8.73 9.86
N LEU A 110 1.84 -7.42 10.10
CA LEU A 110 2.42 -6.76 11.28
C LEU A 110 1.90 -7.30 12.61
N SER A 111 0.69 -7.88 12.62
CA SER A 111 0.04 -8.40 13.83
C SER A 111 0.45 -9.83 14.20
N ASP A 112 1.05 -10.59 13.28
CA ASP A 112 1.49 -11.99 13.49
C ASP A 112 2.97 -12.18 13.13
N VAL A 113 3.79 -11.13 13.27
CA VAL A 113 5.23 -11.27 13.02
C VAL A 113 5.84 -12.17 14.09
N ARG A 114 6.44 -13.26 13.62
CA ARG A 114 7.28 -14.14 14.42
C ARG A 114 8.73 -14.08 13.91
N PRO A 115 9.72 -14.35 14.78
CA PRO A 115 11.09 -14.58 14.34
C PRO A 115 11.12 -15.66 13.25
N PRO A 116 11.98 -15.52 12.22
CA PRO A 116 12.04 -16.49 11.14
C PRO A 116 12.50 -17.85 11.65
N GLU A 117 11.83 -18.91 11.19
CA GLU A 117 12.13 -20.28 11.63
C GLU A 117 13.37 -20.83 10.92
N ALA A 118 14.35 -21.27 11.70
CA ALA A 118 15.56 -21.89 11.16
C ALA A 118 15.26 -23.32 10.69
N ALA A 119 15.41 -23.59 9.40
CA ALA A 119 15.38 -24.95 8.86
C ALA A 119 16.59 -25.74 9.38
N THR A 120 16.39 -26.49 10.46
CA THR A 120 17.42 -27.34 11.06
C THR A 120 17.53 -28.65 10.29
N SER A 121 18.75 -29.06 10.00
CA SER A 121 19.08 -30.35 9.38
C SER A 121 20.18 -31.01 10.21
N PHE A 122 20.23 -32.34 10.23
CA PHE A 122 21.17 -33.12 11.05
C PHE A 122 22.64 -32.71 10.86
N PHE A 123 22.99 -32.18 9.68
CA PHE A 123 24.33 -31.74 9.32
C PHE A 123 24.56 -30.23 9.44
N LYS A 124 23.53 -29.45 9.78
CA LYS A 124 23.59 -27.99 9.76
C LYS A 124 23.67 -27.44 11.18
N LYS A 125 24.74 -26.70 11.47
CA LYS A 125 24.90 -25.99 12.74
C LYS A 125 23.74 -24.99 12.92
N ARG A 126 23.20 -24.93 14.14
CA ARG A 126 22.07 -24.06 14.49
C ARG A 126 22.31 -22.59 14.13
N GLU A 127 23.47 -22.06 14.46
CA GLU A 127 23.86 -20.67 14.15
C GLU A 127 23.79 -20.35 12.65
N VAL A 128 24.20 -21.30 11.80
CA VAL A 128 24.15 -21.15 10.35
C VAL A 128 22.69 -21.14 9.86
N ALA A 129 21.85 -22.02 10.42
CA ALA A 129 20.43 -22.08 10.09
C ALA A 129 19.68 -20.80 10.51
N GLU A 130 19.97 -20.26 11.69
CA GLU A 130 19.42 -18.99 12.16
C GLU A 130 19.89 -17.82 11.27
N ALA A 131 21.18 -17.77 10.92
CA ALA A 131 21.70 -16.72 10.05
C ALA A 131 21.09 -16.75 8.63
N GLU A 132 20.82 -17.94 8.09
CA GLU A 132 20.11 -18.08 6.81
C GLU A 132 18.64 -17.66 6.89
N ALA A 133 17.94 -18.01 7.97
CA ALA A 133 16.55 -17.61 8.19
C ALA A 133 16.41 -16.08 8.26
N TRP A 134 17.34 -15.42 8.95
CA TRP A 134 17.39 -13.95 8.99
C TRP A 134 17.75 -13.33 7.64
N ARG A 135 18.67 -13.92 6.87
CA ARG A 135 18.96 -13.47 5.51
C ARG A 135 17.72 -13.56 4.60
N ALA A 136 16.96 -14.65 4.69
CA ALA A 136 15.70 -14.78 3.94
C ALA A 136 14.67 -13.72 4.35
N ARG A 137 14.53 -13.43 5.65
CA ARG A 137 13.69 -12.33 6.15
C ARG A 137 14.14 -10.97 5.59
N HIS A 138 15.44 -10.69 5.55
CA HIS A 138 15.97 -9.44 5.01
C HIS A 138 15.67 -9.31 3.50
N ALA A 139 15.84 -10.39 2.73
CA ALA A 139 15.48 -10.44 1.31
C ALA A 139 13.99 -10.17 1.09
N MET A 140 13.12 -10.78 1.91
CA MET A 140 11.67 -10.54 1.89
C MET A 140 11.32 -9.08 2.17
N LEU A 141 11.93 -8.46 3.18
CA LEU A 141 11.68 -7.05 3.52
C LEU A 141 12.13 -6.10 2.41
N ARG A 142 13.26 -6.39 1.74
CA ARG A 142 13.68 -5.64 0.55
C ARG A 142 12.74 -5.85 -0.62
N ALA A 143 12.21 -7.06 -0.81
CA ALA A 143 11.23 -7.34 -1.84
C ALA A 143 9.94 -6.54 -1.62
N VAL A 144 9.45 -6.45 -0.36
CA VAL A 144 8.32 -5.59 0.02
C VAL A 144 8.63 -4.13 -0.32
N ALA A 145 9.80 -3.63 0.09
CA ALA A 145 10.20 -2.24 -0.16
C ALA A 145 10.28 -1.91 -1.66
N ARG A 146 10.89 -2.79 -2.43
CA ARG A 146 11.01 -2.66 -3.89
C ARG A 146 9.64 -2.68 -4.57
N ALA A 147 8.77 -3.62 -4.18
CA ALA A 147 7.44 -3.76 -4.76
C ALA A 147 6.52 -2.57 -4.40
N LEU A 148 6.53 -2.12 -3.13
CA LEU A 148 5.78 -0.95 -2.70
C LEU A 148 6.25 0.32 -3.43
N LEU A 149 7.56 0.58 -3.46
CA LEU A 149 8.09 1.76 -4.14
C LEU A 149 7.82 1.72 -5.65
N SER A 150 7.84 0.53 -6.27
CA SER A 150 7.43 0.36 -7.67
C SER A 150 5.95 0.68 -7.89
N ALA A 151 5.07 0.33 -6.95
CA ALA A 151 3.66 0.70 -7.00
C ALA A 151 3.45 2.21 -6.89
N VAL A 152 4.20 2.87 -5.99
CA VAL A 152 4.20 4.34 -5.86
C VAL A 152 4.73 5.00 -7.13
N ALA A 153 5.84 4.50 -7.68
CA ALA A 153 6.39 5.00 -8.94
C ALA A 153 5.41 4.86 -10.11
N HIS A 154 4.65 3.76 -10.17
CA HIS A 154 3.59 3.59 -11.15
C HIS A 154 2.49 4.65 -11.01
N CYS A 155 2.02 4.91 -9.79
CA CYS A 155 1.02 5.95 -9.53
C CYS A 155 1.56 7.33 -9.94
N HIS A 156 2.76 7.68 -9.50
CA HIS A 156 3.39 8.98 -9.82
C HIS A 156 3.61 9.15 -11.32
N GLY A 157 4.03 8.09 -12.02
CA GLY A 157 4.20 8.07 -13.47
C GLY A 157 2.88 8.21 -14.24
N ALA A 158 1.75 7.81 -13.64
CA ALA A 158 0.41 8.03 -14.18
C ALA A 158 -0.16 9.43 -13.84
N GLY A 159 0.61 10.28 -13.14
CA GLY A 159 0.15 11.58 -12.65
C GLY A 159 -0.83 11.44 -11.48
N VAL A 160 -0.65 10.44 -10.62
CA VAL A 160 -1.49 10.19 -9.45
C VAL A 160 -0.64 10.18 -8.18
N THR A 161 -1.06 10.91 -7.15
CA THR A 161 -0.58 10.72 -5.78
C THR A 161 -1.61 9.95 -4.97
N HIS A 162 -1.17 9.09 -4.06
CA HIS A 162 -2.06 8.24 -3.26
C HIS A 162 -2.65 9.01 -2.07
N GLY A 163 -1.84 9.83 -1.38
CA GLY A 163 -2.28 10.72 -0.30
C GLY A 163 -2.59 10.05 1.04
N SER A 164 -2.47 8.73 1.15
CA SER A 164 -2.86 7.97 2.36
C SER A 164 -2.11 6.65 2.55
N ILE A 165 -0.89 6.54 2.01
CA ILE A 165 -0.09 5.30 2.08
C ILE A 165 0.13 4.86 3.53
N SER A 166 -0.30 3.63 3.85
CA SER A 166 -0.10 2.99 5.15
C SER A 166 -0.13 1.48 5.03
N SER A 167 0.17 0.75 6.11
CA SER A 167 0.09 -0.71 6.13
C SER A 167 -1.31 -1.27 5.83
N GLY A 168 -2.37 -0.46 5.96
CA GLY A 168 -3.74 -0.82 5.57
C GLY A 168 -4.07 -0.62 4.09
N THR A 169 -3.22 0.09 3.32
CA THR A 169 -3.43 0.35 1.88
C THR A 169 -2.52 -0.49 0.99
N VAL A 170 -1.60 -1.25 1.59
CA VAL A 170 -0.61 -2.08 0.90
C VAL A 170 -0.99 -3.55 1.03
N PHE A 171 -1.17 -4.23 -0.10
CA PHE A 171 -1.57 -5.64 -0.15
C PHE A 171 -0.44 -6.51 -0.70
N LEU A 172 -0.12 -7.59 0.01
CA LEU A 172 0.95 -8.53 -0.31
C LEU A 172 0.40 -9.81 -0.93
N SER A 173 1.12 -10.36 -1.90
CA SER A 173 0.84 -11.69 -2.44
C SER A 173 1.26 -12.84 -1.53
N SER A 174 2.24 -12.61 -0.65
CA SER A 174 2.71 -13.57 0.35
C SER A 174 3.33 -12.85 1.54
N THR A 175 3.42 -13.56 2.66
CA THR A 175 4.13 -13.15 3.89
C THR A 175 5.25 -14.13 4.26
N ARG A 176 5.56 -15.09 3.39
CA ARG A 176 6.57 -16.12 3.65
C ARG A 176 7.92 -15.69 3.12
N ASP A 177 8.96 -15.86 3.92
CA ASP A 177 10.32 -15.42 3.59
C ASP A 177 10.87 -16.07 2.31
N GLU A 178 10.45 -17.31 2.02
CA GLU A 178 10.83 -18.05 0.80
C GLU A 178 10.22 -17.49 -0.49
N ASP A 179 9.15 -16.69 -0.41
CA ASP A 179 8.44 -16.17 -1.58
C ASP A 179 9.02 -14.83 -2.06
N ALA A 180 10.10 -14.32 -1.45
CA ALA A 180 10.65 -12.98 -1.70
C ALA A 180 10.86 -12.65 -3.20
N ASP A 181 11.33 -13.60 -4.01
CA ASP A 181 11.58 -13.41 -5.44
C ASP A 181 10.29 -13.34 -6.29
N SER A 182 9.22 -13.95 -5.78
CA SER A 182 7.92 -14.02 -6.43
C SER A 182 6.93 -12.96 -5.92
N LEU A 183 7.26 -12.31 -4.79
CA LEU A 183 6.44 -11.32 -4.12
C LEU A 183 6.04 -10.18 -5.06
N PHE A 184 4.77 -9.81 -5.01
CA PHE A 184 4.29 -8.56 -5.56
C PHE A 184 3.37 -7.84 -4.59
N VAL A 185 3.26 -6.53 -4.79
CA VAL A 185 2.44 -5.63 -3.99
C VAL A 185 1.40 -4.98 -4.88
N LYS A 186 0.20 -4.79 -4.33
CA LYS A 186 -0.80 -3.89 -4.89
C LYS A 186 -1.22 -2.85 -3.87
N VAL A 187 -1.45 -1.62 -4.32
CA VAL A 187 -2.01 -0.55 -3.49
C VAL A 187 -3.49 -0.33 -3.80
N ASP A 188 -4.24 0.09 -2.79
CA ASP A 188 -5.69 0.35 -2.82
C ASP A 188 -6.05 1.55 -1.92
N ASN A 189 -7.34 1.89 -1.79
CA ASN A 189 -7.86 2.97 -0.95
C ASN A 189 -7.43 4.37 -1.42
N PHE A 190 -7.64 4.65 -2.70
CA PHE A 190 -7.35 5.94 -3.34
C PHE A 190 -8.39 7.05 -3.06
N GLY A 191 -9.25 6.90 -2.05
CA GLY A 191 -10.21 7.93 -1.64
C GLY A 191 -9.60 9.29 -1.31
N PHE A 192 -8.31 9.35 -0.93
CA PHE A 192 -7.55 10.60 -0.73
C PHE A 192 -6.54 10.89 -1.85
N GLY A 193 -6.56 10.08 -2.91
CA GLY A 193 -5.67 10.24 -4.05
C GLY A 193 -5.97 11.53 -4.80
N ARG A 194 -4.96 12.04 -5.51
CA ARG A 194 -5.09 13.25 -6.32
C ARG A 194 -4.54 13.02 -7.71
N LEU A 195 -5.22 13.60 -8.70
CA LEU A 195 -4.72 13.68 -10.07
C LEU A 195 -3.85 14.92 -10.22
N ASP A 196 -2.71 14.77 -10.88
CA ASP A 196 -1.90 15.88 -11.35
C ASP A 196 -2.73 16.66 -12.41
N PRO A 197 -3.01 17.96 -12.20
CA PRO A 197 -3.89 18.73 -13.09
C PRO A 197 -3.43 18.77 -14.55
N ALA A 198 -2.14 18.53 -14.83
CA ALA A 198 -1.62 18.43 -16.18
C ALA A 198 -2.11 17.18 -16.96
N GLY A 199 -2.76 16.21 -16.30
CA GLY A 199 -3.12 14.91 -16.88
C GLY A 199 -4.59 14.50 -16.75
N SER A 200 -5.50 15.39 -16.34
CA SER A 200 -6.93 15.06 -16.18
C SER A 200 -7.62 14.95 -17.54
N PRO A 201 -8.03 13.74 -17.99
CA PRO A 201 -8.61 13.55 -19.32
C PRO A 201 -10.10 13.92 -19.43
N LEU A 202 -10.77 14.21 -18.30
CA LEU A 202 -12.24 14.20 -18.25
C LEU A 202 -12.90 15.54 -17.95
N GLY A 203 -12.15 16.62 -17.69
CA GLY A 203 -12.74 17.90 -17.30
C GLY A 203 -13.63 17.85 -16.03
N LEU A 204 -13.69 16.69 -15.37
CA LEU A 204 -14.31 16.49 -14.07
C LEU A 204 -13.39 17.12 -13.04
N ALA A 205 -13.86 18.17 -12.38
CA ALA A 205 -13.21 18.69 -11.20
C ALA A 205 -13.10 17.55 -10.17
N THR A 206 -11.91 17.40 -9.58
CA THR A 206 -11.71 16.53 -8.41
C THR A 206 -12.79 16.90 -7.38
N PRO A 207 -13.64 15.97 -6.91
CA PRO A 207 -14.67 16.30 -5.94
C PRO A 207 -13.99 16.99 -4.75
N GLN A 208 -14.40 18.22 -4.45
CA GLN A 208 -13.87 18.97 -3.31
C GLN A 208 -14.26 18.24 -2.02
N LEU A 209 -13.33 17.46 -1.49
CA LEU A 209 -13.46 16.93 -0.14
C LEU A 209 -13.41 18.11 0.84
N PRO A 210 -14.30 18.19 1.85
CA PRO A 210 -14.25 19.23 2.85
C PRO A 210 -12.86 19.29 3.50
N GLY A 211 -12.21 20.47 3.45
CA GLY A 211 -10.87 20.68 3.99
C GLY A 211 -9.70 20.32 3.07
N GLN A 212 -9.95 19.89 1.83
CA GLN A 212 -8.90 19.78 0.81
C GLN A 212 -8.81 21.09 0.03
N ASP A 213 -7.79 21.89 0.36
CA ASP A 213 -7.41 23.05 -0.44
C ASP A 213 -6.71 22.55 -1.72
N ILE A 214 -7.51 22.33 -2.77
CA ILE A 214 -7.10 21.80 -4.09
C ILE A 214 -5.99 22.67 -4.72
N ASP A 215 -5.89 23.94 -4.35
CA ASP A 215 -4.87 24.88 -4.84
C ASP A 215 -3.56 24.86 -4.04
N SER A 216 -3.50 24.21 -2.87
CA SER A 216 -2.38 24.41 -1.93
C SER A 216 -1.19 23.48 -2.10
N THR A 217 -1.40 22.24 -2.57
CA THR A 217 -0.35 21.22 -2.57
C THR A 217 0.07 20.93 -4.01
N SER A 218 1.26 21.43 -4.38
CA SER A 218 1.81 21.16 -5.71
C SER A 218 1.92 19.65 -5.95
N PRO A 219 1.85 19.15 -7.21
CA PRO A 219 2.05 17.72 -7.50
C PRO A 219 3.34 17.16 -6.92
N ARG A 220 4.40 17.99 -6.88
CA ARG A 220 5.69 17.66 -6.27
C ARG A 220 5.57 17.41 -4.77
N GLU A 221 4.79 18.22 -4.07
CA GLU A 221 4.57 18.09 -2.63
C GLU A 221 3.70 16.86 -2.30
N GLY A 222 2.68 16.57 -3.12
CA GLY A 222 1.92 15.32 -2.99
C GLY A 222 2.79 14.07 -3.17
N ARG A 223 3.70 14.07 -4.17
CA ARG A 223 4.66 12.98 -4.37
C ARG A 223 5.63 12.85 -3.20
N LYS A 224 6.12 13.98 -2.66
CA LYS A 224 6.94 14.00 -1.44
C LYS A 224 6.21 13.36 -0.26
N HIS A 225 4.95 13.70 -0.03
CA HIS A 225 4.15 13.09 1.04
C HIS A 225 3.98 11.58 0.87
N ASP A 226 3.76 11.08 -0.35
CA ASP A 226 3.70 9.65 -0.61
C ASP A 226 5.04 8.94 -0.29
N LEU A 227 6.18 9.56 -0.63
CA LEU A 227 7.51 9.00 -0.31
C LEU A 227 7.76 8.97 1.21
N GLN A 228 7.37 10.03 1.92
CA GLN A 228 7.46 10.09 3.39
C GLN A 228 6.56 9.03 4.06
N ALA A 229 5.32 8.89 3.56
CA ALA A 229 4.40 7.86 4.03
C ALA A 229 4.89 6.44 3.71
N THR A 230 5.59 6.27 2.58
CA THR A 230 6.29 5.02 2.23
C THR A 230 7.42 4.73 3.22
N ALA A 231 8.25 5.73 3.55
CA ALA A 231 9.31 5.57 4.56
C ALA A 231 8.77 5.11 5.92
N LEU A 232 7.70 5.76 6.41
CA LEU A 232 7.03 5.39 7.64
C LEU A 232 6.52 3.94 7.60
N THR A 233 5.85 3.57 6.50
CA THR A 233 5.27 2.23 6.33
C THR A 233 6.36 1.16 6.28
N LEU A 234 7.48 1.44 5.63
CA LEU A 234 8.61 0.51 5.56
C LEU A 234 9.33 0.38 6.89
N LEU A 235 9.60 1.48 7.60
CA LEU A 235 10.21 1.41 8.93
C LEU A 235 9.34 0.68 9.94
N GLU A 236 8.02 0.93 9.94
CA GLU A 236 7.05 0.20 10.75
C GLU A 236 7.12 -1.30 10.44
N THR A 237 7.16 -1.63 9.15
CA THR A 237 7.25 -3.03 8.70
C THR A 237 8.57 -3.67 9.09
N PHE A 238 9.69 -2.99 8.90
CA PHE A 238 11.01 -3.52 9.22
C PHE A 238 11.19 -3.70 10.73
N ALA A 239 10.77 -2.72 11.53
CA ALA A 239 10.84 -2.79 12.98
C ALA A 239 10.02 -3.98 13.48
N ALA A 240 8.74 -4.09 13.06
CA ALA A 240 7.91 -5.23 13.42
C ALA A 240 8.54 -6.56 12.96
N ALA A 241 8.92 -6.67 11.68
CA ALA A 241 9.45 -7.88 11.03
C ALA A 241 10.78 -8.38 11.61
N THR A 242 11.55 -7.50 12.27
CA THR A 242 12.85 -7.81 12.88
C THR A 242 12.82 -7.87 14.40
N ALA A 243 11.69 -7.51 15.02
CA ALA A 243 11.51 -7.54 16.45
C ALA A 243 11.63 -8.98 17.00
N THR A 244 12.46 -9.14 18.04
CA THR A 244 12.54 -10.39 18.82
C THR A 244 11.78 -10.29 20.16
N SER A 245 11.22 -9.12 20.45
CA SER A 245 10.38 -8.82 21.61
C SER A 245 9.40 -7.68 21.25
N PRO A 246 8.31 -7.48 22.01
CA PRO A 246 7.37 -6.39 21.75
C PRO A 246 8.02 -4.99 21.73
N SER A 247 9.09 -4.78 22.50
CA SER A 247 9.83 -3.52 22.55
C SER A 247 10.60 -3.21 21.26
N GLY A 248 10.85 -4.21 20.40
CA GLY A 248 11.52 -4.02 19.11
C GLY A 248 10.59 -3.52 18.00
N ALA A 249 9.28 -3.48 18.22
CA ALA A 249 8.32 -2.95 17.27
C ALA A 249 8.11 -1.45 17.49
N LEU A 250 8.34 -0.65 16.44
CA LEU A 250 8.12 0.80 16.47
C LEU A 250 6.77 1.12 15.81
N PRO A 251 5.75 1.55 16.56
CA PRO A 251 4.47 1.91 15.97
C PRO A 251 4.61 3.18 15.13
N ARG A 252 3.75 3.33 14.11
CA ARG A 252 3.77 4.48 13.21
C ARG A 252 3.78 5.82 13.93
N THR A 253 3.05 5.98 15.02
CA THR A 253 3.00 7.23 15.80
C THR A 253 4.35 7.61 16.40
N SER A 254 5.10 6.62 16.92
CA SER A 254 6.47 6.83 17.41
C SER A 254 7.42 7.17 16.25
N LEU A 255 7.32 6.46 15.12
CA LEU A 255 8.14 6.73 13.94
C LEU A 255 7.89 8.12 13.37
N THR A 256 6.64 8.58 13.31
CA THR A 256 6.30 9.94 12.88
C THR A 256 6.99 10.97 13.76
N ARG A 257 6.90 10.83 15.09
CA ARG A 257 7.55 11.75 16.04
C ARG A 257 9.07 11.71 15.90
N LEU A 258 9.65 10.53 15.80
CA LEU A 258 11.09 10.37 15.65
C LEU A 258 11.60 11.01 14.34
N LEU A 259 10.95 10.76 13.21
CA LEU A 259 11.40 11.23 11.90
C LEU A 259 11.13 12.71 11.62
N PHE A 260 10.01 13.24 12.12
CA PHE A 260 9.55 14.57 11.73
C PHE A 260 9.61 15.61 12.85
N ASP A 261 9.63 15.19 14.12
CA ASP A 261 9.68 16.12 15.26
C ASP A 261 11.06 16.11 15.95
N ILE A 262 11.63 14.93 16.20
CA ILE A 262 12.87 14.79 16.99
C ILE A 262 14.12 14.84 16.11
N TYR A 263 14.11 14.09 15.00
CA TYR A 263 15.22 14.00 14.05
C TYR A 263 14.81 14.47 12.64
N PRO A 264 14.27 15.70 12.50
CA PRO A 264 13.84 16.20 11.21
C PRO A 264 15.00 16.18 10.21
N GLU A 265 14.83 15.40 9.13
CA GLU A 265 15.84 15.16 8.08
C GLU A 265 17.15 14.48 8.55
N ASP A 266 17.30 14.19 9.84
CA ASP A 266 18.49 13.58 10.44
C ASP A 266 18.31 12.07 10.69
N VAL A 267 18.30 11.30 9.60
CA VAL A 267 18.24 9.83 9.69
C VAL A 267 19.47 9.23 10.39
N ALA A 268 20.60 9.95 10.46
CA ALA A 268 21.76 9.50 11.21
C ALA A 268 21.52 9.55 12.73
N GLY A 269 20.87 10.61 13.22
CA GLY A 269 20.38 10.72 14.60
C GLY A 269 19.39 9.60 14.94
N LEU A 270 18.42 9.31 14.05
CA LEU A 270 17.50 8.18 14.22
C LEU A 270 18.24 6.85 14.31
N ARG A 271 19.23 6.62 13.44
CA ARG A 271 20.06 5.40 13.50
C ARG A 271 20.76 5.28 14.85
N HIS A 272 21.32 6.36 15.39
CA HIS A 272 22.00 6.33 16.68
C HIS A 272 21.03 5.97 17.80
N TYR A 273 19.85 6.59 17.83
CA TYR A 273 18.77 6.23 18.75
C TYR A 273 18.43 4.73 18.70
N CYS A 274 18.26 4.17 17.50
CA CYS A 274 17.96 2.75 17.34
C CYS A 274 19.14 1.85 17.74
N ALA A 275 20.39 2.29 17.55
CA ALA A 275 21.58 1.51 17.93
C ALA A 275 21.79 1.45 19.44
N ASP A 276 21.30 2.45 20.18
CA ASP A 276 21.39 2.51 21.64
C ASP A 276 20.36 1.59 22.33
N ASP A 277 19.33 1.14 21.61
CA ASP A 277 18.33 0.18 22.11
C ASP A 277 18.61 -1.24 21.58
N PRO A 278 19.03 -2.19 22.45
CA PRO A 278 19.26 -3.58 22.06
C PRO A 278 18.04 -4.27 21.42
N ALA A 279 16.81 -3.87 21.73
CA ALA A 279 15.60 -4.44 21.14
C ALA A 279 15.48 -4.14 19.63
N LEU A 280 16.15 -3.07 19.17
CA LEU A 280 16.18 -2.64 17.77
C LEU A 280 17.44 -3.12 17.03
N GLY A 281 18.31 -3.90 17.67
CA GLY A 281 19.58 -4.33 17.09
C GLY A 281 19.44 -5.06 15.74
N ARG A 282 18.36 -5.83 15.53
CA ARG A 282 18.09 -6.52 14.26
C ARG A 282 17.63 -5.56 13.16
N LEU A 283 16.83 -4.55 13.49
CA LEU A 283 16.47 -3.47 12.58
C LEU A 283 17.71 -2.71 12.13
N VAL A 284 18.57 -2.35 13.08
CA VAL A 284 19.85 -1.66 12.80
C VAL A 284 20.73 -2.52 11.90
N ALA A 285 20.86 -3.81 12.19
CA ALA A 285 21.63 -4.74 11.36
C ALA A 285 21.11 -4.80 9.91
N LEU A 286 19.80 -4.93 9.70
CA LEU A 286 19.20 -4.92 8.36
C LEU A 286 19.52 -3.64 7.57
N LEU A 287 19.40 -2.48 8.22
CA LEU A 287 19.58 -1.18 7.57
C LEU A 287 21.06 -0.79 7.41
N ASP A 288 21.95 -1.39 8.20
CA ASP A 288 23.40 -1.25 8.09
C ASP A 288 24.03 -2.06 6.95
N GLU A 289 23.33 -3.05 6.41
CA GLU A 289 23.82 -3.84 5.28
C GLU A 289 24.14 -2.98 4.05
N GLY A 290 25.22 -3.34 3.35
CA GLY A 290 25.67 -2.62 2.17
C GLY A 290 26.18 -1.21 2.47
N ASP A 291 26.97 -1.05 3.53
CA ASP A 291 27.51 0.25 3.98
C ASP A 291 26.40 1.26 4.33
N ARG A 292 25.45 0.84 5.19
CA ARG A 292 24.31 1.65 5.64
C ARG A 292 23.35 2.06 4.52
N ALA A 293 23.27 1.27 3.45
CA ALA A 293 22.40 1.54 2.32
C ALA A 293 20.92 1.62 2.71
N GLY A 294 20.47 0.88 3.74
CA GLY A 294 19.10 0.98 4.22
C GLY A 294 18.77 2.33 4.85
N TRP A 295 19.70 2.87 5.65
CA TRP A 295 19.55 4.20 6.24
C TRP A 295 19.58 5.31 5.19
N ASP A 296 20.47 5.22 4.19
CA ASP A 296 20.47 6.16 3.07
C ASP A 296 19.14 6.10 2.30
N PHE A 297 18.65 4.89 1.99
CA PHE A 297 17.37 4.70 1.31
C PHE A 297 16.20 5.39 2.04
N ILE A 298 16.09 5.18 3.35
CA ILE A 298 15.08 5.85 4.18
C ILE A 298 15.28 7.38 4.16
N SER A 299 16.52 7.88 4.22
CA SER A 299 16.81 9.31 4.12
C SER A 299 16.33 9.91 2.80
N GLN A 300 16.55 9.22 1.68
CA GLN A 300 16.09 9.68 0.36
C GLN A 300 14.55 9.76 0.28
N LEU A 301 13.85 8.77 0.85
CA LEU A 301 12.38 8.77 0.90
C LEU A 301 11.83 9.91 1.79
N VAL A 302 12.43 10.13 2.96
CA VAL A 302 12.01 11.18 3.91
C VAL A 302 12.21 12.57 3.34
N LYS A 303 13.34 12.81 2.67
CA LYS A 303 13.62 14.07 1.97
C LYS A 303 12.64 14.30 0.81
N GLY A 304 12.31 13.23 0.07
CA GLY A 304 11.37 13.27 -1.05
C GLY A 304 11.83 14.16 -2.21
N ASN A 305 13.15 14.36 -2.35
CA ASN A 305 13.74 15.21 -3.40
C ASN A 305 13.93 14.48 -4.73
N ARG A 306 13.84 13.14 -4.72
CA ARG A 306 14.03 12.27 -5.89
C ARG A 306 12.73 11.59 -6.25
N ASP A 307 12.54 11.31 -7.53
CA ASP A 307 11.37 10.58 -8.00
C ASP A 307 11.39 9.12 -7.55
N ALA A 308 10.21 8.57 -7.28
CA ALA A 308 10.05 7.18 -6.89
C ALA A 308 10.68 6.21 -7.93
N SER A 309 10.56 6.52 -9.23
CA SER A 309 11.14 5.72 -10.32
C SER A 309 12.67 5.62 -10.25
N GLU A 310 13.36 6.66 -9.81
CA GLU A 310 14.81 6.63 -9.59
C GLU A 310 15.15 5.81 -8.34
N LEU A 311 14.38 6.00 -7.27
CA LEU A 311 14.61 5.35 -5.98
C LEU A 311 14.40 3.83 -6.05
N VAL A 312 13.60 3.32 -6.99
CA VAL A 312 13.48 1.86 -7.25
C VAL A 312 14.84 1.22 -7.60
N LEU A 313 15.80 2.01 -8.13
CA LEU A 313 17.13 1.52 -8.50
C LEU A 313 18.14 1.56 -7.34
N HIS A 314 17.73 1.98 -6.15
CA HIS A 314 18.59 2.18 -4.99
C HIS A 314 19.34 0.90 -4.59
N PRO A 315 20.64 0.97 -4.22
CA PRO A 315 21.45 -0.21 -3.88
C PRO A 315 20.83 -1.11 -2.80
N PHE A 316 20.23 -0.53 -1.77
CA PHE A 316 19.52 -1.28 -0.71
C PHE A 316 18.49 -2.28 -1.24
N LEU A 317 17.79 -1.94 -2.33
CA LEU A 317 16.74 -2.78 -2.93
C LEU A 317 17.29 -3.91 -3.81
N LYS A 318 18.60 -3.91 -4.07
CA LYS A 318 19.32 -4.86 -4.93
C LYS A 318 20.24 -5.81 -4.14
N LEU A 319 20.40 -5.59 -2.83
CA LEU A 319 21.17 -6.49 -1.98
C LEU A 319 20.50 -7.86 -1.94
N ALA A 320 21.31 -8.90 -2.18
CA ALA A 320 20.91 -10.30 -2.08
C ALA A 320 20.70 -10.72 -0.61
#